data_AF-A0AAE6UPB5-F1
#
_entry.id   AF-A0AAE6UPB5-F1
#
_cell.length_a   1.000
_cell.length_b   1.000
_cell.length_c   1.000
_cell.angle_alpha   90.00
_cell.angle_beta   90.00
_cell.angle_gamma   90.00
#
_symmetry.space_group_name_H-M   'P 1'
#
loop_
_entity.id
_entity.type
_entity.pdbx_description
1 polymer ?
#
loop_
_entity_poly.entity_id
_entity_poly.type
_entity_poly.pdbx_seq_one_letter_code
_entity_poly.pdbx_strand_id
1 'polypeptide(L)'
;MLCCGDGGAGKTSHVLRLEQEVKTWEQKLIFVSMHQNPNNYSLKQLILDKMGVDFSRQARAATNITPQMQAIIKRDNIKGVVIDEVHDALTLTDLQQRINLSLLKNLSGSEYGLSVFAFGIASAQKVLRADPQLERRYAIHDIKPFSYGEEYRNFVSSYIYNLPLKSRSIIDGEFLLALHKKTHGLVDNVVKALQASASYAVLNGDERIKKEHIANIDALLDMFGMAMSSYD
;
A
#
# COMPACT_ATOMS: atom_id res chain seq x y z
N MET A 1 9.14 -7.80 -7.18
CA MET A 1 8.18 -8.43 -6.25
C MET A 1 6.82 -7.79 -6.43
N LEU A 2 5.74 -8.55 -6.35
CA LEU A 2 4.37 -8.06 -6.28
C LEU A 2 3.81 -8.39 -4.89
N CYS A 3 3.42 -7.37 -4.14
CA CYS A 3 2.75 -7.48 -2.85
C CYS A 3 1.24 -7.36 -3.08
N CYS A 4 0.53 -8.46 -2.84
CA CYS A 4 -0.91 -8.56 -3.04
C CYS A 4 -1.62 -8.55 -1.69
N GLY A 5 -2.71 -7.82 -1.57
CA GLY A 5 -3.59 -7.91 -0.41
C GLY A 5 -4.91 -7.24 -0.72
N ASP A 6 -5.95 -7.61 0.00
CA ASP A 6 -7.27 -7.02 -0.22
C ASP A 6 -7.30 -5.53 0.18
N GLY A 7 -8.40 -4.87 -0.14
CA GLY A 7 -8.66 -3.51 0.35
C GLY A 7 -8.51 -3.46 1.87
N GLY A 8 -7.77 -2.48 2.39
CA GLY A 8 -7.58 -2.35 3.84
C GLY A 8 -6.55 -3.30 4.47
N ALA A 9 -5.81 -4.10 3.70
CA ALA A 9 -4.73 -4.95 4.22
C ALA A 9 -3.47 -4.19 4.69
N GLY A 10 -3.44 -2.86 4.56
CA GLY A 10 -2.31 -2.03 5.00
C GLY A 10 -1.17 -1.86 3.99
N LYS A 11 -1.39 -2.21 2.71
CA LYS A 11 -0.40 -2.08 1.62
C LYS A 11 0.22 -0.68 1.54
N THR A 12 -0.61 0.36 1.47
CA THR A 12 -0.16 1.75 1.40
C THR A 12 0.64 2.17 2.63
N SER A 13 0.31 1.65 3.82
CA SER A 13 1.10 1.91 5.03
C SER A 13 2.52 1.33 4.92
N HIS A 14 2.69 0.15 4.32
CA HIS A 14 4.03 -0.39 4.02
C HIS A 14 4.78 0.48 3.01
N VAL A 15 4.11 0.97 1.96
CA VAL A 15 4.70 1.86 0.96
C VAL A 15 5.19 3.17 1.61
N LEU A 16 4.34 3.82 2.41
CA LEU A 16 4.68 5.06 3.11
C LEU A 16 5.84 4.84 4.10
N ARG A 17 5.85 3.71 4.82
CA ARG A 17 6.94 3.38 5.74
C ARG A 17 8.25 3.19 4.98
N LEU A 18 8.23 2.44 3.89
CA LEU A 18 9.40 2.25 3.03
C LEU A 18 9.91 3.59 2.47
N GLU A 19 9.02 4.49 2.05
CA GLU A 19 9.40 5.82 1.60
C GLU A 19 10.14 6.63 2.68
N GLN A 20 9.71 6.55 3.95
CA GLN A 20 10.41 7.23 5.04
C GLN A 20 11.77 6.61 5.34
N GLU A 21 11.87 5.28 5.34
CA GLU A 21 13.14 4.58 5.61
C GLU A 21 14.18 4.83 4.51
N VAL A 22 13.75 4.82 3.26
CA VAL A 22 14.61 4.98 2.08
C VAL A 22 15.16 6.40 1.94
N LYS A 23 14.57 7.42 2.59
CA LYS A 23 15.15 8.78 2.62
C LYS A 23 16.59 8.81 3.16
N THR A 24 16.96 7.82 3.97
CA THR A 24 18.30 7.70 4.55
C THR A 24 19.26 6.90 3.67
N TRP A 25 18.78 6.30 2.58
CA TRP A 25 19.59 5.44 1.71
C TRP A 25 20.34 6.28 0.68
N GLU A 26 21.59 5.88 0.39
CA GLU A 26 22.37 6.49 -0.69
C GLU A 26 21.79 6.20 -2.08
N GLN A 27 21.08 5.07 -2.23
CA GLN A 27 20.44 4.67 -3.48
C GLN A 27 18.97 5.09 -3.51
N LYS A 28 18.54 5.68 -4.63
CA LYS A 28 17.19 6.21 -4.77
C LYS A 28 16.19 5.14 -5.21
N LEU A 29 15.06 5.05 -4.49
CA LEU A 29 13.84 4.42 -4.98
C LEU A 29 12.87 5.49 -5.47
N ILE A 30 12.14 5.18 -6.53
CA ILE A 30 11.07 6.01 -7.06
C ILE A 30 9.74 5.47 -6.57
N PHE A 31 8.85 6.35 -6.07
CA PHE A 31 7.52 5.98 -5.61
C PHE A 31 6.46 6.56 -6.54
N VAL A 32 5.59 5.69 -7.05
CA VAL A 32 4.49 6.01 -7.96
C VAL A 32 3.21 5.41 -7.41
N SER A 33 2.10 6.15 -7.45
CA SER A 33 0.75 5.64 -7.19
C SER A 33 -0.12 5.86 -8.41
N MET A 34 -0.85 4.82 -8.85
CA MET A 34 -1.76 4.92 -9.99
C MET A 34 -3.09 5.62 -9.64
N HIS A 35 -3.54 5.51 -8.39
CA HIS A 35 -4.82 6.05 -7.93
C HIS A 35 -4.80 7.57 -7.72
N GLN A 36 -3.66 8.13 -7.26
CA GLN A 36 -3.49 9.56 -7.00
C GLN A 36 -2.96 10.30 -8.24
N ASN A 37 -3.70 10.22 -9.34
CA ASN A 37 -3.24 10.67 -10.65
C ASN A 37 -4.18 11.73 -11.25
N PRO A 38 -4.11 13.00 -10.81
CA PRO A 38 -5.02 14.06 -11.23
C PRO A 38 -4.95 14.37 -12.74
N ASN A 39 -3.80 14.07 -13.36
CA ASN A 39 -3.55 14.34 -14.77
C ASN A 39 -3.80 13.12 -15.68
N ASN A 40 -4.33 12.01 -15.15
CA ASN A 40 -4.54 10.75 -15.87
C ASN A 40 -3.30 10.26 -16.64
N TYR A 41 -2.11 10.47 -16.07
CA TYR A 41 -0.85 10.01 -16.63
C TYR A 41 -0.79 8.48 -16.71
N SER A 42 -0.30 7.96 -17.83
CA SER A 42 0.07 6.54 -17.92
C SER A 42 1.15 6.20 -16.89
N LEU A 43 1.28 4.91 -16.54
CA LEU A 43 2.34 4.43 -15.63
C LEU A 43 3.74 4.91 -16.07
N LYS A 44 4.00 4.88 -17.38
CA LYS A 44 5.27 5.39 -17.95
C LYS A 44 5.49 6.86 -17.63
N GLN A 45 4.45 7.69 -17.79
CA GLN A 45 4.51 9.12 -17.50
C GLN A 45 4.68 9.37 -16.00
N LEU A 46 3.99 8.64 -15.13
CA LEU A 46 4.19 8.81 -13.69
C LEU A 46 5.63 8.48 -13.25
N ILE A 47 6.24 7.42 -13.79
CA ILE A 47 7.63 7.07 -13.48
C ILE A 47 8.59 8.17 -13.93
N LEU A 48 8.42 8.67 -15.15
CA LEU A 48 9.27 9.70 -15.73
C LEU A 48 9.06 11.07 -15.03
N ASP A 49 7.85 11.39 -14.59
CA ASP A 49 7.55 12.57 -13.78
C ASP A 49 8.37 12.56 -12.48
N LYS A 50 8.37 11.41 -11.79
CA LYS A 50 9.16 11.21 -10.56
C LYS A 50 10.68 11.20 -10.81
N MET A 51 11.11 10.97 -12.05
CA MET A 51 12.50 11.16 -12.49
C MET A 51 12.84 12.62 -12.82
N GLY A 52 11.88 13.55 -12.69
CA GLY A 52 12.07 14.97 -12.96
C GLY A 52 12.03 15.32 -14.46
N VAL A 53 11.35 14.49 -15.26
CA VAL A 53 11.25 14.69 -16.71
C VAL A 53 9.99 15.47 -17.07
N ASP A 54 10.16 16.63 -17.70
CA ASP A 54 9.04 17.47 -18.15
C ASP A 54 8.47 17.00 -19.51
N PHE A 55 7.26 16.44 -19.48
CA PHE A 55 6.55 15.95 -20.67
C PHE A 55 6.13 17.05 -21.64
N SER A 56 5.92 18.27 -21.17
CA SER A 56 5.45 19.38 -22.00
C SER A 56 6.45 19.74 -23.09
N ARG A 57 7.74 19.49 -22.85
CA ARG A 57 8.84 19.62 -23.82
C ARG A 57 9.00 18.37 -24.70
N GLN A 58 8.77 17.18 -24.17
CA GLN A 58 9.04 15.93 -24.88
C GLN A 58 7.97 15.53 -25.90
N ALA A 59 6.68 15.83 -25.64
CA ALA A 59 5.59 15.56 -26.59
C ALA A 59 5.81 16.27 -27.94
N ARG A 60 6.59 17.35 -27.95
CA ARG A 60 6.95 18.13 -29.14
C ARG A 60 8.16 17.57 -29.91
N ALA A 61 8.96 16.66 -29.33
CA ALA A 61 10.29 16.34 -29.83
C ALA A 61 10.42 14.98 -30.55
N ALA A 62 9.39 14.13 -30.58
CA ALA A 62 9.44 12.78 -31.16
C ALA A 62 10.69 11.95 -30.72
N THR A 63 11.20 12.22 -29.52
CA THR A 63 12.46 11.63 -29.03
C THR A 63 12.22 10.25 -28.42
N ASN A 64 13.12 9.30 -28.72
CA ASN A 64 13.21 8.05 -27.99
C ASN A 64 13.52 8.32 -26.52
N ILE A 65 12.56 7.97 -25.64
CA ILE A 65 12.63 8.23 -24.20
C ILE A 65 13.58 7.24 -23.48
N THR A 66 13.82 6.06 -24.07
CA THR A 66 14.62 4.98 -23.46
C THR A 66 16.05 5.42 -23.08
N PRO A 67 16.85 6.05 -23.97
CA PRO A 67 18.21 6.47 -23.62
C PRO A 67 18.23 7.57 -22.55
N GLN A 68 17.21 8.44 -22.54
CA GLN A 68 17.08 9.49 -21.54
C GLN A 68 16.78 8.90 -20.16
N MET A 69 15.87 7.93 -20.11
CA MET A 69 15.53 7.21 -18.88
C MET A 69 16.74 6.44 -18.34
N GLN A 70 17.53 5.77 -19.21
CA GLN A 70 18.79 5.13 -18.81
C GLN A 70 19.81 6.12 -18.26
N ALA A 71 19.98 7.28 -18.91
CA ALA A 71 20.88 8.32 -18.44
C ALA A 71 20.49 8.85 -17.06
N ILE A 72 19.19 9.06 -16.81
CA ILE A 72 18.69 9.52 -15.50
C ILE A 72 18.86 8.43 -14.44
N ILE A 73 18.50 7.17 -14.73
CA ILE A 73 18.70 6.05 -13.81
C ILE A 73 20.15 5.95 -13.37
N LYS A 74 21.10 6.09 -14.32
CA LYS A 74 22.54 6.05 -14.03
C LYS A 74 23.00 7.29 -13.25
N ARG A 75 22.59 8.48 -13.66
CA ARG A 75 22.97 9.76 -13.04
C ARG A 75 22.50 9.86 -11.59
N ASP A 76 21.24 9.48 -11.33
CA ASP A 76 20.59 9.62 -10.03
C ASP A 76 20.73 8.37 -9.16
N ASN A 77 21.52 7.38 -9.62
CA ASN A 77 21.76 6.12 -8.94
C ASN A 77 20.46 5.42 -8.50
N ILE A 78 19.45 5.43 -9.38
CA ILE A 78 18.14 4.82 -9.10
C ILE A 78 18.30 3.31 -9.16
N LYS A 79 17.87 2.62 -8.10
CA LYS A 79 17.97 1.15 -8.00
C LYS A 79 16.63 0.44 -8.05
N GLY A 80 15.54 1.16 -7.89
CA GLY A 80 14.23 0.55 -7.92
C GLY A 80 13.07 1.52 -8.06
N VAL A 81 11.92 0.93 -8.32
CA VAL A 81 10.64 1.63 -8.40
C VAL A 81 9.60 0.87 -7.59
N VAL A 82 8.86 1.62 -6.79
CA VAL A 82 7.72 1.19 -5.99
C VAL A 82 6.47 1.73 -6.67
N ILE A 83 5.56 0.83 -7.04
CA ILE A 83 4.32 1.14 -7.77
C ILE A 83 3.16 0.71 -6.88
N ASP A 84 2.46 1.68 -6.27
CA ASP A 84 1.23 1.44 -5.52
C ASP A 84 0.01 1.46 -6.44
N GLU A 85 -0.98 0.65 -6.09
CA GLU A 85 -2.19 0.40 -6.89
C GLU A 85 -1.90 -0.01 -8.35
N VAL A 86 -0.94 -0.91 -8.54
CA VAL A 86 -0.56 -1.40 -9.89
C VAL A 86 -1.72 -2.01 -10.67
N HIS A 87 -2.77 -2.46 -9.98
CA HIS A 87 -3.95 -3.03 -10.59
C HIS A 87 -4.67 -2.02 -11.50
N ASP A 88 -4.69 -0.73 -11.16
CA ASP A 88 -5.24 0.34 -12.00
C ASP A 88 -4.53 0.46 -13.36
N ALA A 89 -3.24 0.09 -13.44
CA ALA A 89 -2.51 0.04 -14.70
C ALA A 89 -2.75 -1.26 -15.47
N LEU A 90 -3.04 -2.36 -14.76
CA LEU A 90 -3.08 -3.71 -15.31
C LEU A 90 -4.49 -4.17 -15.68
N THR A 91 -5.54 -3.49 -15.24
CA THR A 91 -6.95 -3.78 -15.57
C THR A 91 -7.54 -2.79 -16.59
N LEU A 92 -6.67 -2.05 -17.29
CA LEU A 92 -7.05 -1.18 -18.41
C LEU A 92 -7.41 -2.00 -19.66
N THR A 93 -7.71 -1.31 -20.77
CA THR A 93 -7.93 -1.94 -22.08
C THR A 93 -6.76 -2.84 -22.49
N ASP A 94 -7.02 -3.89 -23.28
CA ASP A 94 -6.01 -4.87 -23.70
C ASP A 94 -4.72 -4.25 -24.26
N LEU A 95 -4.86 -3.18 -25.06
CA LEU A 95 -3.71 -2.47 -25.62
C LEU A 95 -2.89 -1.78 -24.53
N GLN A 96 -3.55 -1.04 -23.62
CA GLN A 96 -2.89 -0.34 -22.52
C GLN A 96 -2.26 -1.31 -21.53
N GLN A 97 -2.96 -2.41 -21.20
CA GLN A 97 -2.45 -3.48 -20.36
C GLN A 97 -1.18 -4.09 -20.98
N ARG A 98 -1.16 -4.40 -22.28
CA ARG A 98 0.05 -4.92 -22.96
C ARG A 98 1.22 -3.93 -22.91
N ILE A 99 0.95 -2.64 -23.09
CA ILE A 99 1.96 -1.58 -22.98
C ILE A 99 2.53 -1.54 -21.55
N ASN A 100 1.68 -1.60 -20.53
CA ASN A 100 2.10 -1.58 -19.12
C ASN A 100 2.86 -2.85 -18.72
N LEU A 101 2.44 -4.03 -19.18
CA LEU A 101 3.18 -5.28 -18.98
C LEU A 101 4.56 -5.23 -19.64
N SER A 102 4.65 -4.70 -20.87
CA SER A 102 5.93 -4.49 -21.55
C SER A 102 6.84 -3.54 -20.76
N LEU A 103 6.29 -2.44 -20.22
CA LEU A 103 7.03 -1.54 -19.35
C LEU A 103 7.56 -2.25 -18.10
N LEU A 104 6.74 -3.04 -17.40
CA LEU A 104 7.16 -3.80 -16.21
C LEU A 104 8.28 -4.81 -16.53
N LYS A 105 8.27 -5.40 -17.73
CA LYS A 105 9.36 -6.29 -18.21
C LYS A 105 10.65 -5.54 -18.44
N ASN A 106 10.56 -4.35 -19.02
CA ASN A 106 11.73 -3.54 -19.32
C ASN A 106 12.34 -2.97 -18.03
N LEU A 107 11.51 -2.50 -17.09
CA LEU A 107 11.94 -1.98 -15.79
C LEU A 107 12.79 -2.99 -15.02
N SER A 108 12.33 -4.24 -14.92
CA SER A 108 13.06 -5.31 -14.24
C SER A 108 14.09 -6.03 -15.12
N GLY A 109 14.06 -5.79 -16.43
CA GLY A 109 14.95 -6.42 -17.40
C GLY A 109 16.30 -5.70 -17.52
N SER A 110 17.17 -6.22 -18.38
CA SER A 110 18.49 -5.65 -18.65
C SER A 110 18.48 -4.22 -19.19
N GLU A 111 17.34 -3.78 -19.73
CA GLU A 111 17.17 -2.43 -20.28
C GLU A 111 17.36 -1.33 -19.22
N TYR A 112 16.80 -1.54 -18.02
CA TYR A 112 16.87 -0.57 -16.91
C TYR A 112 17.46 -1.16 -15.63
N GLY A 113 17.36 -2.48 -15.42
CA GLY A 113 17.97 -3.18 -14.30
C GLY A 113 17.45 -2.78 -12.92
N LEU A 114 16.20 -2.30 -12.83
CA LEU A 114 15.61 -1.81 -11.60
C LEU A 114 14.97 -2.94 -10.79
N SER A 115 15.08 -2.86 -9.46
CA SER A 115 14.23 -3.61 -8.55
C SER A 115 12.82 -3.04 -8.56
N VAL A 116 11.85 -3.82 -9.03
CA VAL A 116 10.45 -3.38 -9.12
C VAL A 116 9.65 -3.99 -7.98
N PHE A 117 9.06 -3.13 -7.16
CA PHE A 117 8.11 -3.48 -6.11
C PHE A 117 6.73 -2.97 -6.51
N ALA A 118 5.81 -3.87 -6.81
CA ALA A 118 4.44 -3.51 -7.15
C ALA A 118 3.53 -3.87 -5.98
N PHE A 119 2.58 -3.00 -5.64
CA PHE A 119 1.55 -3.24 -4.62
C PHE A 119 0.19 -3.17 -5.31
N GLY A 120 -0.68 -4.13 -4.99
CA GLY A 120 -2.00 -4.18 -5.60
C GLY A 120 -2.88 -5.27 -4.99
N ILE A 121 -3.95 -5.61 -5.72
CA ILE A 121 -4.94 -6.62 -5.33
C ILE A 121 -4.82 -7.88 -6.20
N ALA A 122 -5.63 -8.90 -5.91
CA ALA A 122 -5.60 -10.18 -6.62
C ALA A 122 -5.75 -10.09 -8.16
N SER A 123 -6.46 -9.07 -8.67
CA SER A 123 -6.58 -8.85 -10.12
C SER A 123 -5.23 -8.56 -10.79
N ALA A 124 -4.36 -7.77 -10.17
CA ALA A 124 -3.01 -7.51 -10.67
C ALA A 124 -2.18 -8.80 -10.72
N GLN A 125 -2.27 -9.64 -9.68
CA GLN A 125 -1.58 -10.92 -9.64
C GLN A 125 -2.01 -11.84 -10.77
N LYS A 126 -3.32 -11.92 -11.04
CA LYS A 126 -3.85 -12.74 -12.14
C LYS A 126 -3.30 -12.29 -13.48
N VAL A 127 -3.30 -10.98 -13.73
CA VAL A 127 -2.76 -10.39 -14.97
C VAL A 127 -1.25 -10.63 -15.09
N LEU A 128 -0.48 -10.45 -14.01
CA LEU A 128 0.97 -10.64 -14.02
C LEU A 128 1.34 -12.12 -14.24
N ARG A 129 0.68 -13.05 -13.55
CA ARG A 129 0.91 -14.50 -13.70
C ARG A 129 0.54 -15.04 -15.08
N ALA A 130 -0.40 -14.39 -15.78
CA ALA A 130 -0.73 -14.76 -17.15
C ALA A 130 0.44 -14.52 -18.13
N ASP A 131 1.45 -13.72 -17.74
CA ASP A 131 2.66 -13.49 -18.53
C ASP A 131 3.85 -14.31 -17.99
N PRO A 132 4.31 -15.36 -18.71
CA PRO A 132 5.36 -16.26 -18.22
C PRO A 132 6.74 -15.61 -18.01
N GLN A 133 6.99 -14.42 -18.58
CA GLN A 133 8.25 -13.70 -18.37
C GLN A 133 8.20 -12.89 -17.07
N LEU A 134 7.04 -12.34 -16.73
CA LEU A 134 6.85 -11.60 -15.48
C LEU A 134 6.68 -12.54 -14.30
N GLU A 135 5.93 -13.64 -14.47
CA GLU A 135 5.73 -14.66 -13.42
C GLU A 135 7.06 -15.15 -12.84
N ARG A 136 8.06 -15.43 -13.70
CA ARG A 136 9.39 -15.89 -13.27
C ARG A 136 10.24 -14.82 -12.59
N ARG A 137 9.94 -13.54 -12.79
CA ARG A 137 10.75 -12.40 -12.31
C ARG A 137 10.16 -11.73 -11.07
N TYR A 138 8.85 -11.78 -10.90
CA TYR A 138 8.16 -11.16 -9.78
C TYR A 138 7.71 -12.22 -8.78
N ALA A 139 8.47 -12.35 -7.69
CA ALA A 139 7.98 -13.06 -6.52
C ALA A 139 6.67 -12.43 -6.02
N ILE A 140 5.70 -13.27 -5.68
CA ILE A 140 4.40 -12.85 -5.12
C ILE A 140 4.46 -12.95 -3.61
N HIS A 141 4.05 -11.89 -2.92
CA HIS A 141 3.91 -11.84 -1.48
C HIS A 141 2.47 -11.47 -1.13
N ASP A 142 1.73 -12.39 -0.51
CA ASP A 142 0.35 -12.16 -0.11
C ASP A 142 0.32 -11.57 1.31
N ILE A 143 -0.09 -10.30 1.40
CA ILE A 143 -0.41 -9.58 2.63
C ILE A 143 -1.84 -9.98 3.03
N LYS A 144 -1.92 -10.89 3.99
CA LYS A 144 -3.18 -11.42 4.53
C LYS A 144 -3.60 -10.63 5.76
N PRO A 145 -4.90 -10.65 6.11
CA PRO A 145 -5.34 -10.21 7.43
C PRO A 145 -4.58 -10.95 8.53
N PHE A 146 -4.45 -10.30 9.68
CA PHE A 146 -3.81 -10.90 10.82
C PHE A 146 -4.63 -12.09 11.34
N SER A 147 -4.00 -13.26 11.38
CA SER A 147 -4.49 -14.37 12.20
C SER A 147 -4.40 -14.00 13.67
N TYR A 148 -5.33 -14.51 14.49
CA TYR A 148 -5.24 -14.34 15.93
C TYR A 148 -3.97 -15.02 16.45
N GLY A 149 -3.02 -14.23 16.96
CA GLY A 149 -1.69 -14.70 17.33
C GLY A 149 -0.78 -13.59 17.84
N GLU A 150 0.50 -13.89 17.94
CA GLU A 150 1.50 -12.98 18.51
C GLU A 150 1.67 -11.71 17.68
N GLU A 151 1.77 -11.82 16.35
CA GLU A 151 1.88 -10.67 15.45
C GLU A 151 0.68 -9.71 15.60
N TYR A 152 -0.54 -10.28 15.64
CA TYR A 152 -1.77 -9.51 15.87
C TYR A 152 -1.75 -8.80 17.23
N ARG A 153 -1.37 -9.52 18.30
CA ARG A 153 -1.25 -8.94 19.64
C ARG A 153 -0.23 -7.80 19.66
N ASN A 154 0.93 -7.99 19.04
CA ASN A 154 2.00 -7.00 18.98
C ASN A 154 1.56 -5.77 18.20
N PHE A 155 0.87 -5.96 17.06
CA PHE A 155 0.28 -4.89 16.28
C PHE A 155 -0.73 -4.08 17.10
N VAL A 156 -1.75 -4.72 17.68
CA VAL A 156 -2.79 -4.05 18.47
C VAL A 156 -2.19 -3.31 19.67
N SER A 157 -1.27 -3.95 20.38
CA SER A 157 -0.63 -3.35 21.56
C SER A 157 0.21 -2.14 21.19
N SER A 158 1.00 -2.23 20.12
CA SER A 158 1.80 -1.12 19.62
C SER A 158 0.93 0.02 19.11
N TYR A 159 -0.17 -0.30 18.42
CA TYR A 159 -1.10 0.72 17.93
C TYR A 159 -1.75 1.47 19.09
N ILE A 160 -2.33 0.76 20.07
CA ILE A 160 -2.96 1.38 21.24
C ILE A 160 -1.97 2.20 22.06
N TYR A 161 -0.72 1.73 22.20
CA TYR A 161 0.33 2.46 22.90
C TYR A 161 0.63 3.83 22.27
N ASN A 162 0.50 3.95 20.95
CA ASN A 162 0.74 5.20 20.23
C ASN A 162 -0.51 6.10 20.12
N LEU A 163 -1.66 5.67 20.65
CA LEU A 163 -2.85 6.53 20.71
C LEU A 163 -2.66 7.63 21.77
N PRO A 164 -3.16 8.86 21.51
CA PRO A 164 -2.99 9.99 22.42
C PRO A 164 -3.97 9.95 23.61
N LEU A 165 -4.08 8.80 24.28
CA LEU A 165 -4.94 8.59 25.44
C LEU A 165 -4.17 8.85 26.74
N LYS A 166 -4.77 9.53 27.72
CA LYS A 166 -4.07 9.86 28.98
C LYS A 166 -3.82 8.63 29.86
N SER A 167 -4.64 7.58 29.72
CA SER A 167 -4.55 6.38 30.55
C SER A 167 -4.26 5.13 29.71
N ARG A 168 -3.48 4.20 30.29
CA ARG A 168 -3.19 2.91 29.64
C ARG A 168 -4.48 2.09 29.52
N SER A 169 -4.72 1.55 28.33
CA SER A 169 -5.80 0.60 28.07
C SER A 169 -5.37 -0.81 28.51
N ILE A 170 -6.31 -1.62 29.01
CA ILE A 170 -6.05 -3.01 29.41
C ILE A 170 -6.29 -3.90 28.19
N ILE A 171 -5.21 -4.51 27.69
CA ILE A 171 -5.22 -5.36 26.49
C ILE A 171 -4.98 -6.81 26.94
N ASP A 172 -6.06 -7.51 27.28
CA ASP A 172 -6.01 -8.93 27.64
C ASP A 172 -6.47 -9.83 26.49
N GLY A 173 -6.45 -11.15 26.71
CA GLY A 173 -6.85 -12.13 25.70
C GLY A 173 -8.30 -11.96 25.23
N GLU A 174 -9.22 -11.60 26.13
CA GLU A 174 -10.62 -11.39 25.79
C GLU A 174 -10.81 -10.15 24.92
N PHE A 175 -10.12 -9.04 25.25
CA PHE A 175 -10.10 -7.84 24.43
C PHE A 175 -9.62 -8.14 23.01
N LEU A 176 -8.47 -8.81 22.88
CA LEU A 176 -7.87 -9.15 21.59
C LEU A 176 -8.79 -10.06 20.78
N LEU A 177 -9.38 -11.07 21.42
CA LEU A 177 -10.28 -12.02 20.76
C LEU A 177 -11.57 -11.33 20.28
N ALA A 178 -12.16 -10.47 21.11
CA ALA A 178 -13.36 -9.72 20.74
C ALA A 178 -13.08 -8.79 19.55
N LEU A 179 -11.98 -8.04 19.59
CA LEU A 179 -11.56 -7.18 18.49
C LEU A 179 -11.30 -7.99 17.21
N HIS A 180 -10.62 -9.14 17.32
CA HIS A 180 -10.31 -9.99 16.17
C HIS A 180 -11.58 -10.55 15.53
N LYS A 181 -12.53 -11.05 16.34
CA LYS A 181 -13.81 -11.56 15.85
C LYS A 181 -14.63 -10.51 15.10
N LYS A 182 -14.60 -9.24 15.54
CA LYS A 182 -15.34 -8.16 14.89
C LYS A 182 -14.65 -7.63 13.63
N THR A 183 -13.32 -7.65 13.59
CA THR A 183 -12.54 -7.02 12.52
C THR A 183 -12.02 -8.02 11.48
N HIS A 184 -12.13 -9.30 11.77
CA HIS A 184 -11.50 -10.41 11.03
C HIS A 184 -9.99 -10.27 10.88
N GLY A 185 -9.34 -9.46 11.73
CA GLY A 185 -7.90 -9.18 11.65
C GLY A 185 -7.49 -8.31 10.47
N LEU A 186 -8.44 -7.73 9.71
CA LEU A 186 -8.12 -6.80 8.64
C LEU A 186 -7.58 -5.50 9.22
N VAL A 187 -6.40 -5.07 8.78
CA VAL A 187 -5.65 -3.94 9.37
C VAL A 187 -6.52 -2.68 9.44
N ASP A 188 -7.18 -2.31 8.34
CA ASP A 188 -8.08 -1.15 8.27
C ASP A 188 -9.24 -1.24 9.28
N ASN A 189 -9.89 -2.40 9.38
CA ASN A 189 -10.98 -2.61 10.33
C ASN A 189 -10.50 -2.52 11.78
N VAL A 190 -9.34 -3.12 12.09
CA VAL A 190 -8.72 -3.03 13.42
C VAL A 190 -8.39 -1.57 13.77
N VAL A 191 -7.79 -0.83 12.83
CA VAL A 191 -7.43 0.58 13.02
C VAL A 191 -8.68 1.44 13.27
N LYS A 192 -9.70 1.32 12.41
CA LYS A 192 -10.97 2.06 12.55
C LYS A 192 -11.67 1.74 13.88
N ALA A 193 -11.73 0.47 14.25
CA ALA A 193 -12.28 0.04 15.53
C ALA A 193 -11.56 0.72 16.71
N LEU A 194 -10.23 0.70 16.71
CA LEU A 194 -9.44 1.31 17.78
C LEU A 194 -9.55 2.83 17.79
N GLN A 195 -9.62 3.48 16.62
CA GLN A 195 -9.83 4.93 16.51
C GLN A 195 -11.20 5.37 17.03
N ALA A 196 -12.27 4.68 16.63
CA ALA A 196 -13.62 4.95 17.12
C ALA A 196 -13.70 4.75 18.65
N SER A 197 -13.12 3.65 19.14
CA SER A 197 -13.06 3.35 20.58
C SER A 197 -12.28 4.37 21.39
N ALA A 198 -11.15 4.86 20.86
CA ALA A 198 -10.33 5.87 21.49
C ALA A 198 -11.01 7.24 21.48
N SER A 199 -11.63 7.60 20.36
CA SER A 199 -12.37 8.86 20.22
C SER A 199 -13.53 8.90 21.21
N TYR A 200 -14.28 7.80 21.35
CA TYR A 200 -15.33 7.70 22.36
C TYR A 200 -14.79 7.80 23.79
N ALA A 201 -13.65 7.14 24.08
CA ALA A 201 -13.00 7.21 25.39
C ALA A 201 -12.56 8.62 25.77
N VAL A 202 -12.17 9.45 24.79
CA VAL A 202 -11.87 10.87 25.03
C VAL A 202 -13.16 11.65 25.29
N LEU A 203 -14.21 11.42 24.49
CA LEU A 203 -15.49 12.12 24.64
C LEU A 203 -16.19 11.83 25.97
N ASN A 204 -16.15 10.59 26.45
CA ASN A 204 -16.81 10.19 27.69
C ASN A 204 -15.93 10.42 28.95
N GLY A 205 -14.69 10.89 28.78
CA GLY A 205 -13.74 11.18 29.85
C GLY A 205 -13.00 9.96 30.43
N ASP A 206 -13.19 8.75 29.88
CA ASP A 206 -12.48 7.55 30.33
C ASP A 206 -10.98 7.61 30.02
N GLU A 207 -10.61 8.23 28.91
CA GLU A 207 -9.22 8.42 28.45
C GLU A 207 -8.43 7.09 28.34
N ARG A 208 -9.14 5.97 28.15
CA ARG A 208 -8.61 4.62 27.89
C ARG A 208 -9.66 3.77 27.16
N ILE A 209 -9.22 2.82 26.35
CA ILE A 209 -10.12 1.86 25.70
C ILE A 209 -10.46 0.75 26.68
N LYS A 210 -11.76 0.44 26.79
CA LYS A 210 -12.31 -0.66 27.58
C LYS A 210 -12.93 -1.73 26.68
N LYS A 211 -13.14 -2.93 27.23
CA LYS A 211 -13.84 -4.03 26.54
C LYS A 211 -15.24 -3.64 26.05
N GLU A 212 -15.95 -2.81 26.81
CA GLU A 212 -17.27 -2.29 26.48
C GLU A 212 -17.28 -1.49 25.16
N HIS A 213 -16.20 -0.76 24.86
CA HIS A 213 -16.07 -0.02 23.60
C HIS A 213 -15.98 -0.99 22.41
N ILE A 214 -15.26 -2.10 22.58
CA ILE A 214 -15.13 -3.14 21.56
C ILE A 214 -16.45 -3.90 21.38
N ALA A 215 -17.16 -4.18 22.47
CA ALA A 215 -18.48 -4.82 22.41
C ALA A 215 -19.47 -3.97 21.60
N ASN A 216 -19.41 -2.65 21.75
CA ASN A 216 -20.27 -1.69 21.07
C ASN A 216 -19.65 -1.05 19.82
N ILE A 217 -18.66 -1.71 19.19
CA ILE A 217 -17.88 -1.10 18.09
C ILE A 217 -18.76 -0.57 16.95
N ASP A 218 -19.84 -1.27 16.62
CA ASP A 218 -20.68 -0.96 15.45
C ASP A 218 -21.37 0.39 15.67
N ALA A 219 -21.93 0.60 16.87
CA ALA A 219 -22.51 1.89 17.27
C ALA A 219 -21.46 3.02 17.35
N LEU A 220 -20.23 2.70 17.77
CA LEU A 220 -19.15 3.70 17.81
C LEU A 220 -18.68 4.09 16.40
N LEU A 221 -18.57 3.12 15.49
CA LEU A 221 -18.24 3.38 14.09
C LEU A 221 -19.30 4.28 13.47
N ASP A 222 -20.59 3.98 13.66
CA ASP A 222 -21.71 4.80 13.21
C ASP A 222 -21.64 6.23 13.78
N MET A 223 -21.36 6.35 15.10
CA MET A 223 -21.24 7.63 15.79
C MET A 223 -20.15 8.54 15.16
N PHE A 224 -19.07 7.95 14.65
CA PHE A 224 -17.97 8.68 14.01
C PHE A 224 -18.02 8.65 12.47
N GLY A 225 -19.11 8.16 11.87
CA GLY A 225 -19.27 8.08 10.42
C GLY A 225 -18.24 7.17 9.74
N MET A 226 -17.77 6.14 10.43
CA MET A 226 -16.83 5.14 9.93
C MET A 226 -17.57 3.87 9.55
N ALA A 227 -17.02 3.11 8.59
CA ALA A 227 -17.53 1.79 8.22
C ALA A 227 -16.37 0.79 8.12
N MET A 228 -16.61 -0.44 8.61
CA MET A 228 -15.70 -1.55 8.35
C MET A 228 -15.83 -2.01 6.90
N SER A 229 -14.70 -2.36 6.31
CA SER A 229 -14.66 -3.01 5.01
C SER A 229 -15.18 -4.44 5.16
N SER A 230 -16.07 -4.86 4.26
CA SER A 230 -16.54 -6.25 4.20
C SER A 230 -15.36 -7.19 3.92
N TYR A 231 -15.32 -8.31 4.64
CA TYR A 231 -14.42 -9.41 4.36
C TYR A 231 -15.23 -10.50 3.65
N ASP A 232 -15.15 -10.53 2.32
CA ASP A 232 -15.77 -11.58 1.49
C ASP A 232 -14.79 -12.73 1.20
#